data_AF-A0A5N5Z9V1-F1
#
_entry.id   AF-A0A5N5Z9V1-F1
#
_cell.length_a   1.000
_cell.length_b   1.000
_cell.length_c   1.000
_cell.angle_alpha   90.00
_cell.angle_beta   90.00
_cell.angle_gamma   90.00
#
_symmetry.space_group_name_H-M   'P 1'
#
loop_
_entity.id
_entity.type
_entity.pdbx_description
1 polymer ?
#
loop_
_entity_poly.entity_id
_entity_poly.type
_entity_poly.pdbx_seq_one_letter_code
_entity_poly.pdbx_strand_id
1 'polypeptide(L)'
;MAAIGITINKQGLTTIDLDVFEWTKLYVNDQPVTGTKFTQKTPGTLTFKAYATGELVPVNPPVILEVKNEDNSNPSTGILNFSAISLTDGSTLCTGLITTEKGYTKNAQKGPLAFNQGRMTGVFTYES
;
A
#
# COMPACT_ATOMS: atom_id res chain seq x y z
N MET A 1 -9.25 13.61 0.29
CA MET A 1 -8.77 12.66 1.33
C MET A 1 -7.62 11.94 0.68
N ALA A 2 -6.42 11.93 1.25
CA ALA A 2 -5.24 11.34 0.63
C ALA A 2 -5.38 9.82 0.55
N ALA A 3 -5.97 9.34 -0.54
CA ALA A 3 -6.32 7.93 -0.71
C ALA A 3 -5.17 7.13 -1.35
N ILE A 4 -4.96 5.92 -0.84
CA ILE A 4 -4.01 4.94 -1.36
C ILE A 4 -4.76 3.64 -1.64
N GLY A 5 -4.87 3.27 -2.92
CA GLY A 5 -5.38 1.97 -3.36
C GLY A 5 -4.24 0.99 -3.58
N ILE A 6 -4.35 -0.21 -3.02
CA ILE A 6 -3.41 -1.30 -3.26
C ILE A 6 -4.21 -2.54 -3.68
N THR A 7 -3.87 -3.10 -4.83
CA THR A 7 -4.49 -4.32 -5.34
C THR A 7 -3.44 -5.36 -5.62
N ILE A 8 -3.60 -6.56 -5.11
CA ILE A 8 -2.81 -7.74 -5.48
C ILE A 8 -3.70 -8.65 -6.29
N ASN A 9 -3.34 -8.90 -7.55
CA ASN A 9 -4.13 -9.75 -8.43
C ASN A 9 -3.85 -11.24 -8.22
N LYS A 10 -4.59 -12.11 -8.92
CA LYS A 10 -4.44 -13.57 -8.86
C LYS A 10 -3.04 -14.07 -9.22
N GLN A 11 -2.27 -13.30 -9.99
CA GLN A 11 -0.89 -13.61 -10.36
C GLN A 11 0.12 -13.15 -9.30
N GLY A 12 -0.32 -12.51 -8.21
CA GLY A 12 0.55 -11.91 -7.20
C GLY A 12 1.20 -10.60 -7.65
N LEU A 13 0.68 -9.96 -8.70
CA LEU A 13 1.16 -8.65 -9.15
C LEU A 13 0.47 -7.56 -8.37
N THR A 14 1.27 -6.67 -7.81
CA THR A 14 0.77 -5.54 -7.03
C THR A 14 0.55 -4.31 -7.91
N THR A 15 -0.59 -3.65 -7.73
CA THR A 15 -0.87 -2.30 -8.23
C THR A 15 -1.00 -1.34 -7.06
N ILE A 16 -0.32 -0.20 -7.14
CA ILE A 16 -0.47 0.93 -6.21
C ILE A 16 -1.09 2.07 -7.02
N ASP A 17 -2.16 2.66 -6.50
CA ASP A 17 -2.90 3.75 -7.13
C ASP A 17 -3.13 4.85 -6.09
N LEU A 18 -2.49 6.01 -6.27
CA LEU A 18 -2.63 7.15 -5.37
C LEU A 18 -3.57 8.20 -5.97
N ASP A 19 -4.36 8.84 -5.10
CA ASP A 19 -5.17 10.01 -5.48
C ASP A 19 -4.29 11.14 -6.06
N VAL A 20 -4.47 11.43 -7.35
CA VAL A 20 -3.70 12.42 -8.11
C VAL A 20 -3.77 13.84 -7.53
N PHE A 21 -4.81 14.15 -6.75
CA PHE A 21 -4.99 15.49 -6.17
C PHE A 21 -4.26 15.66 -4.84
N GLU A 22 -3.97 14.56 -4.15
CA GLU A 22 -3.40 14.57 -2.81
C GLU A 22 -1.95 14.09 -2.81
N TRP A 23 -1.50 13.36 -3.84
CA TRP A 23 -0.14 12.81 -3.95
C TRP A 23 0.61 13.33 -5.17
N THR A 24 1.88 13.70 -4.96
CA THR A 24 2.74 14.34 -5.98
C THR A 24 3.80 13.41 -6.56
N LYS A 25 4.30 12.46 -5.76
CA LYS A 25 5.39 11.57 -6.16
C LYS A 25 5.15 10.18 -5.59
N LEU A 26 5.44 9.17 -6.40
CA LEU A 26 5.48 7.78 -6.00
C LEU A 26 6.86 7.21 -6.37
N TYR A 27 7.48 6.50 -5.42
CA TYR A 27 8.66 5.68 -5.66
C TYR A 27 8.31 4.25 -5.28
N VAL A 28 8.78 3.28 -6.06
CA VAL A 28 8.65 1.85 -5.76
C VAL A 28 10.03 1.22 -5.86
N ASN A 29 10.46 0.51 -4.81
CA ASN A 29 11.82 -0.04 -4.68
C ASN A 29 12.91 1.02 -4.96
N ASP A 30 12.72 2.21 -4.39
CA ASP A 30 13.56 3.40 -4.56
C ASP A 30 13.66 3.94 -6.01
N GLN A 31 12.87 3.40 -6.95
CA GLN A 31 12.79 3.91 -8.31
C GLN A 31 11.58 4.86 -8.45
N PRO A 32 11.74 6.03 -9.07
CA PRO A 32 10.63 6.94 -9.32
C PRO A 32 9.62 6.31 -10.28
N VAL A 33 8.34 6.49 -9.98
CA VAL A 33 7.24 6.10 -10.86
C VAL A 33 6.75 7.36 -11.59
N THR A 34 6.55 7.26 -12.90
CA THR A 34 5.93 8.33 -13.67
C THR A 34 4.43 8.39 -13.33
N GLY A 35 4.03 9.45 -12.61
CA GLY A 35 2.66 9.63 -12.14
C GLY A 35 2.40 9.00 -10.78
N THR A 36 1.14 8.73 -10.47
CA THR A 36 0.69 8.26 -9.15
C THR A 36 0.26 6.78 -9.14
N LYS A 37 0.49 6.06 -10.25
CA LYS A 37 0.08 4.67 -10.39
C LYS A 37 1.25 3.80 -10.82
N PHE A 38 1.38 2.66 -10.15
CA PHE A 38 2.39 1.64 -10.45
C PHE A 38 1.73 0.27 -10.56
N THR A 39 2.13 -0.53 -11.54
CA THR A 39 1.78 -1.94 -11.62
C THR A 39 3.05 -2.78 -11.77
N GLN A 40 3.21 -3.72 -10.86
CA GLN A 40 4.34 -4.64 -10.82
C GLN A 40 4.30 -5.58 -12.03
N LYS A 41 5.46 -5.86 -12.63
CA LYS A 41 5.59 -6.78 -13.77
C LYS A 41 5.87 -8.23 -13.36
N THR A 42 6.44 -8.43 -12.18
CA THR A 42 6.84 -9.73 -11.65
C THR A 42 6.48 -9.82 -10.16
N PRO A 43 5.86 -10.90 -9.67
CA PRO A 43 5.48 -11.00 -8.26
C PRO A 43 6.68 -10.92 -7.31
N GLY A 44 6.44 -10.44 -6.10
CA GLY A 44 7.43 -10.38 -5.03
C GLY A 44 7.27 -9.14 -4.15
N THR A 45 8.15 -9.04 -3.16
CA THR A 45 8.18 -7.92 -2.21
C THR A 45 8.51 -6.60 -2.90
N LEU A 46 7.81 -5.54 -2.51
CA LEU A 46 8.15 -4.18 -2.88
C LEU A 46 8.05 -3.24 -1.67
N THR A 47 8.81 -2.15 -1.71
CA THR A 47 8.62 -0.98 -0.85
C THR A 47 8.09 0.17 -1.68
N PHE A 48 7.31 1.07 -1.09
CA PHE A 48 6.92 2.31 -1.74
C PHE A 48 7.07 3.53 -0.84
N LYS A 49 7.24 4.69 -1.48
CA LYS A 49 7.25 6.01 -0.85
C LYS A 49 6.32 6.92 -1.64
N ALA A 50 5.36 7.55 -0.97
CA ALA A 50 4.41 8.46 -1.57
C ALA A 50 4.51 9.83 -0.87
N TYR A 51 4.53 10.91 -1.65
CA TYR A 51 4.67 12.28 -1.12
C TYR A 51 3.38 13.05 -1.32
N ALA A 52 2.78 13.53 -0.25
CA ALA A 52 1.52 14.28 -0.31
C ALA A 52 1.74 15.77 -0.65
N THR A 53 0.74 16.42 -1.26
CA THR A 53 0.73 17.85 -1.59
C THR A 53 0.67 18.77 -0.36
N GLY A 54 0.33 18.23 0.81
CA GLY A 54 0.25 19.00 2.04
C GLY A 54 0.53 18.16 3.29
N GLU A 55 0.31 18.79 4.45
CA GLU A 55 0.50 18.14 5.74
C GLU A 55 -0.60 17.10 5.99
N LEU A 56 -0.18 15.84 6.11
CA LEU A 56 -1.00 14.75 6.62
C LEU A 56 -0.55 14.49 8.05
N VAL A 57 -1.43 14.77 9.02
CA VAL A 57 -1.13 14.48 10.43
C VAL A 57 -1.14 12.96 10.60
N PRO A 58 0.01 12.31 10.88
CA PRO A 58 0.07 10.88 11.11
C PRO A 58 -0.69 10.55 12.40
N VAL A 59 -1.65 9.64 12.33
CA VAL A 59 -2.26 9.08 13.54
C VAL A 59 -1.52 7.79 13.85
N ASN A 60 -0.51 7.85 14.72
CA ASN A 60 0.21 6.65 15.22
C ASN A 60 -0.79 5.65 15.82
N PRO A 61 -0.65 4.32 15.63
CA PRO A 61 0.52 3.54 15.17
C PRO A 61 0.46 3.12 13.68
N PRO A 62 1.50 2.46 13.14
CA PRO A 62 1.43 1.83 11.82
C PRO A 62 0.20 0.93 11.67
N VAL A 63 -0.48 1.03 10.54
CA VAL A 63 -1.50 0.05 10.15
C VAL A 63 -0.78 -1.22 9.71
N ILE A 64 -1.33 -2.39 10.03
CA ILE A 64 -0.92 -3.65 9.42
C ILE A 64 -2.19 -4.27 8.86
N LEU A 65 -2.20 -4.53 7.55
CA LEU A 65 -3.28 -5.25 6.89
C LEU A 65 -2.76 -6.64 6.53
N GLU A 66 -3.46 -7.67 6.96
CA GLU A 66 -3.06 -9.06 6.70
C GLU A 66 -4.18 -9.76 5.95
N VAL A 67 -3.83 -10.41 4.84
CA VAL A 67 -4.72 -11.36 4.18
C VAL A 67 -4.31 -12.76 4.58
N LYS A 68 -5.16 -13.40 5.38
CA LYS A 68 -4.95 -14.76 5.89
C LYS A 68 -5.52 -15.80 4.93
N ASN A 69 -4.94 -16.99 4.97
CA ASN A 69 -5.52 -18.17 4.35
C ASN A 69 -6.77 -18.64 5.13
N GLU A 70 -7.67 -19.37 4.48
CA GLU A 70 -8.87 -19.97 5.08
C GLU A 70 -8.59 -20.82 6.33
N ASP A 71 -7.43 -21.48 6.38
CA ASP A 71 -7.00 -22.33 7.50
C ASP A 71 -6.36 -21.54 8.66
N ASN A 72 -6.36 -20.20 8.58
CA ASN A 72 -5.64 -19.31 9.48
C ASN A 72 -4.13 -19.58 9.59
N SER A 73 -3.54 -20.33 8.64
CA SER A 73 -2.10 -20.46 8.53
C SER A 73 -1.46 -19.14 8.10
N ASN A 74 -0.14 -19.03 8.28
CA ASN A 74 0.61 -17.79 8.06
C ASN A 74 0.23 -17.14 6.71
N PRO A 75 -0.06 -15.83 6.72
CA PRO A 75 -0.71 -15.14 5.61
C PRO A 75 0.14 -15.11 4.34
N SER A 76 -0.52 -15.08 3.19
CA SER A 76 0.05 -14.55 1.94
C SER A 76 0.19 -13.04 2.10
N THR A 77 1.24 -12.68 2.82
CA THR A 77 1.36 -11.46 3.60
C THR A 77 1.47 -10.23 2.71
N GLY A 78 0.72 -9.16 2.97
CA GLY A 78 0.99 -7.80 2.47
C GLY A 78 1.08 -6.81 3.63
N ILE A 79 2.20 -6.76 4.38
CA ILE A 79 2.36 -5.87 5.55
C ILE A 79 2.47 -4.42 5.10
N LEU A 80 1.33 -3.74 5.06
CA LEU A 80 1.26 -2.35 4.70
C LEU A 80 1.59 -1.44 5.88
N ASN A 81 2.86 -1.33 6.24
CA ASN A 81 3.31 -0.47 7.34
C ASN A 81 3.33 1.00 6.91
N PHE A 82 2.33 1.77 7.33
CA PHE A 82 2.30 3.22 7.12
C PHE A 82 3.03 3.97 8.22
N SER A 83 4.10 4.66 7.85
CA SER A 83 4.61 5.79 8.61
C SER A 83 4.47 7.05 7.76
N ALA A 84 3.82 8.06 8.32
CA ALA A 84 3.77 9.39 7.75
C ALA A 84 4.72 10.30 8.54
N ILE A 85 5.57 11.04 7.84
CA ILE A 85 6.52 11.98 8.44
C ILE A 85 6.35 13.32 7.74
N SER A 86 6.08 14.38 8.49
CA SER A 86 6.14 15.75 7.98
C SER A 86 7.59 16.11 7.66
N LEU A 87 7.84 16.51 6.43
CA LEU A 87 9.15 16.95 5.96
C LEU A 87 9.33 18.45 6.19
N THR A 88 10.58 18.91 6.18
CA THR A 88 10.94 20.32 6.42
C THR A 88 10.37 21.28 5.36
N ASP A 89 10.01 20.77 4.19
CA ASP A 89 9.37 21.54 3.10
C ASP A 89 7.84 21.58 3.20
N GLY A 90 7.26 21.03 4.28
CA GLY A 90 5.81 20.98 4.51
C GLY A 90 5.09 19.84 3.79
N SER A 91 5.79 19.03 2.99
CA SER A 91 5.22 17.81 2.40
C SER A 91 5.19 16.66 3.41
N THR A 92 4.34 15.67 3.19
CA THR A 92 4.30 14.46 4.02
C THR A 92 4.78 13.25 3.25
N LEU A 93 5.74 12.54 3.81
CA LEU A 93 6.22 11.26 3.28
C LEU A 93 5.44 10.12 3.92
N CYS A 94 4.74 9.35 3.10
CA CYS A 94 4.15 8.07 3.45
C CYS A 94 5.04 6.95 2.92
N THR A 95 5.37 5.97 3.76
CA THR A 95 6.09 4.76 3.34
C THR A 95 5.24 3.52 3.52
N GLY A 96 5.55 2.47 2.77
CA GLY A 96 4.91 1.17 2.93
C GLY A 96 5.79 0.02 2.43
N LEU A 97 5.61 -1.15 3.05
CA LEU A 97 6.12 -2.42 2.58
C LEU A 97 4.95 -3.21 2.00
N ILE A 98 5.16 -4.00 0.97
CA ILE A 98 4.17 -4.96 0.49
C ILE A 98 4.97 -6.21 0.18
N THR A 99 4.87 -7.19 1.07
CA THR A 99 5.34 -8.54 0.79
C THR A 99 4.30 -9.23 -0.09
N THR A 100 4.72 -10.24 -0.83
CA THR A 100 3.83 -11.28 -1.34
C THR A 100 4.64 -12.56 -1.31
N GLU A 101 4.12 -13.62 -0.69
CA GLU A 101 4.74 -14.93 -0.89
C GLU A 101 4.48 -15.41 -2.31
N LYS A 102 5.46 -16.07 -2.93
CA LYS A 102 5.29 -16.70 -4.24
C LYS A 102 4.25 -17.81 -4.12
N GLY A 103 3.02 -17.52 -4.51
CA GLY A 103 1.96 -18.51 -4.56
C GLY A 103 0.59 -17.87 -4.53
N TYR A 104 -0.24 -18.25 -5.49
CA TYR A 104 -1.68 -18.03 -5.43
C TYR A 104 -2.25 -18.87 -4.28
N THR A 105 -2.77 -18.22 -3.24
CA THR A 105 -3.56 -18.90 -2.21
C THR A 105 -5.01 -18.84 -2.61
N LYS A 106 -5.51 -20.00 -3.04
CA LYS A 106 -6.83 -20.21 -3.67
C LYS A 106 -8.01 -19.64 -2.85
N ASN A 107 -7.81 -19.41 -1.55
CA ASN A 107 -8.84 -19.07 -0.58
C ASN A 107 -8.40 -17.99 0.44
N ALA A 108 -7.63 -16.99 0.02
CA ALA A 108 -7.27 -15.86 0.89
C ALA A 108 -8.52 -15.04 1.27
N GLN A 109 -8.59 -14.52 2.50
CA GLN A 109 -9.71 -13.69 2.96
C GLN A 109 -9.89 -12.50 2.00
N LYS A 110 -11.04 -12.46 1.30
CA LYS A 110 -11.33 -11.42 0.30
C LYS A 110 -11.49 -10.07 0.99
N GLY A 111 -10.44 -9.27 0.99
CA GLY A 111 -10.50 -7.84 1.29
C GLY A 111 -11.10 -7.07 0.11
N PRO A 112 -11.83 -5.98 0.37
CA PRO A 112 -11.12 -4.76 0.73
C PRO A 112 -10.89 -4.64 2.23
N LEU A 113 -9.61 -4.65 2.63
CA LEU A 113 -9.20 -4.21 3.96
C LEU A 113 -8.98 -2.70 3.90
N ALA A 114 -9.83 -1.93 4.56
CA ALA A 114 -9.73 -0.49 4.57
C ALA A 114 -8.99 -0.01 5.83
N PHE A 115 -8.27 1.10 5.70
CA PHE A 115 -7.73 1.83 6.83
C PHE A 115 -8.07 3.32 6.71
N ASN A 116 -8.12 3.98 7.86
CA ASN A 116 -8.31 5.41 7.98
C ASN A 116 -7.40 5.93 9.08
N GLN A 117 -6.52 6.86 8.72
CA GLN A 117 -5.64 7.58 9.62
C GLN A 117 -5.75 9.08 9.34
N GLY A 118 -6.76 9.71 9.95
CA GLY A 118 -7.01 11.13 9.80
C GLY A 118 -7.43 11.49 8.37
N ARG A 119 -6.59 12.24 7.66
CA ARG A 119 -6.82 12.61 6.24
C ARG A 119 -6.32 11.56 5.24
N MET A 120 -5.64 10.51 5.72
CA MET A 120 -5.15 9.42 4.89
C MET A 120 -6.10 8.23 4.99
N THR A 121 -6.49 7.69 3.84
CA THR A 121 -7.33 6.49 3.77
C THR A 121 -6.71 5.54 2.77
N GLY A 122 -7.04 4.26 2.88
CA GLY A 122 -6.72 3.37 1.78
C GLY A 122 -7.40 2.05 1.89
N VAL A 123 -7.28 1.31 0.80
CA VAL A 123 -7.96 0.05 0.58
C VAL A 123 -6.95 -0.93 0.03
N PHE A 124 -6.85 -2.08 0.68
CA PHE A 124 -6.08 -3.22 0.24
C PHE A 124 -7.02 -4.30 -0.29
N THR A 125 -6.94 -4.60 -1.58
CA THR A 125 -7.76 -5.60 -2.26
C THR A 125 -6.88 -6.77 -2.67
N TYR A 126 -7.31 -7.99 -2.33
CA TYR A 126 -6.70 -9.22 -2.81
C TYR A 126 -7.69 -9.93 -3.74
N GLU A 127 -7.36 -10.04 -5.02
CA GLU A 127 -8.20 -10.70 -6.01
C GLU A 127 -7.98 -12.22 -5.95
N SER A 128 -8.91 -12.95 -5.35
CA SER A 128 -8.96 -14.43 -5.34
C SER A 128 -9.53 -15.00 -6.63
#